data_AF-A0A8T2A2H9-F1
#
_entry.id   AF-A0A8T2A2H9-F1
#
_cell.length_a   1.000
_cell.length_b   1.000
_cell.length_c   1.000
_cell.angle_alpha   90.00
_cell.angle_beta   90.00
_cell.angle_gamma   90.00
#
_symmetry.space_group_name_H-M   'P 1'
#
loop_
_entity.id
_entity.type
_entity.pdbx_description
1 polymer ?
#
loop_
_entity_poly.entity_id
_entity_poly.type
_entity_poly.pdbx_seq_one_letter_code
_entity_poly.pdbx_strand_id
1 'polypeptide(L)'
;MSSSNSKFSEAETGVFWDLDEFPIPDDLSPASIYDNIKLALKKMGYTGRVSIFAYTSANQSKEEFESANIQLQAVGAYKNPMFALDIYNWGVDHPDELLGDLGDYEIDLKGKLTFV
;
A
#
# COMPACT_ATOMS: atom_id res chain seq x y z
N MET A 1 17.27 -14.11 23.43
CA MET A 1 16.39 -13.11 22.81
C MET A 1 15.57 -13.85 21.77
N SER A 2 14.32 -14.16 22.08
CA SER A 2 13.39 -14.76 21.13
C SER A 2 13.11 -13.73 20.06
N SER A 3 13.65 -13.96 18.87
CA SER A 3 13.28 -13.20 17.68
C SER A 3 11.82 -13.53 17.41
N SER A 4 10.92 -12.60 17.72
CA SER A 4 9.54 -12.68 17.26
C SER A 4 9.58 -12.54 15.75
N ASN A 5 9.82 -13.64 15.04
CA ASN A 5 9.47 -13.73 13.63
C ASN A 5 7.95 -13.58 13.61
N SER A 6 7.48 -12.35 13.41
CA SER A 6 6.07 -12.15 13.11
C SER A 6 5.80 -13.01 11.88
N LYS A 7 4.71 -13.78 11.88
CA LYS A 7 4.34 -14.71 10.81
C LYS A 7 4.40 -14.06 9.41
N PHE A 8 4.36 -12.72 9.36
CA PHE A 8 4.27 -11.89 8.17
C PHE A 8 5.51 -11.02 7.93
N SER A 9 6.63 -11.26 8.62
CA SER A 9 7.83 -10.44 8.46
C SER A 9 8.39 -10.47 7.04
N GLU A 10 8.20 -11.57 6.32
CA GLU A 10 8.66 -11.74 4.93
C GLU A 10 7.51 -11.65 3.92
N ALA A 11 6.28 -11.41 4.38
CA ALA A 11 5.12 -11.31 3.51
C ALA A 11 5.23 -10.10 2.58
N GLU A 12 4.69 -10.24 1.37
CA GLU A 12 4.61 -9.12 0.44
C GLU A 12 3.57 -8.10 0.94
N THR A 13 3.98 -6.83 0.96
CA THR A 13 3.14 -5.72 1.43
C THR A 13 2.67 -4.90 0.24
N GLY A 14 1.36 -4.83 0.05
CA GLY A 14 0.71 -3.90 -0.89
C GLY A 14 0.36 -2.60 -0.18
N VAL A 15 0.77 -1.46 -0.75
CA VAL A 15 0.42 -0.13 -0.27
C VAL A 15 -0.46 0.55 -1.31
N PHE A 16 -1.70 0.85 -0.94
CA PHE A 16 -2.68 1.50 -1.81
C PHE A 16 -2.88 2.93 -1.34
N TRP A 17 -2.58 3.89 -2.21
CA TRP A 17 -2.45 5.30 -1.85
C TRP A 17 -3.33 6.18 -2.73
N ASP A 18 -4.30 6.86 -2.12
CA ASP A 18 -5.11 7.86 -2.79
C ASP A 18 -4.39 9.23 -2.78
N LEU A 19 -3.90 9.66 -3.94
CA LEU A 19 -3.19 10.93 -4.10
C LEU A 19 -4.11 12.15 -4.05
N ASP A 20 -5.41 11.98 -4.29
CA ASP A 20 -6.34 13.11 -4.24
C ASP A 20 -6.69 13.46 -2.79
N GLU A 21 -6.74 12.47 -1.89
CA GLU A 21 -6.93 12.67 -0.46
C GLU A 21 -5.60 12.92 0.27
N PHE A 22 -4.53 12.26 -0.17
CA PHE A 22 -3.20 12.33 0.45
C PHE A 22 -2.13 12.69 -0.60
N PRO A 23 -2.11 13.95 -1.09
CA PRO A 23 -1.14 14.39 -2.08
C PRO A 23 0.30 14.39 -1.52
N ILE A 24 1.26 14.42 -2.43
CA ILE A 24 2.68 14.58 -2.08
C ILE A 24 2.91 16.01 -1.56
N PRO A 25 3.51 16.19 -0.38
CA PRO A 25 3.92 17.50 0.11
C PRO A 25 4.94 18.16 -0.82
N ASP A 26 4.89 19.49 -0.96
CA ASP A 26 5.75 20.25 -1.89
C ASP A 26 7.27 20.07 -1.65
N ASP A 27 7.67 19.65 -0.45
CA ASP A 27 9.06 19.42 -0.05
C ASP A 27 9.54 17.98 -0.30
N LEU A 28 8.66 17.08 -0.75
CA LEU A 28 8.95 15.67 -0.94
C LEU A 28 8.77 15.24 -2.40
N SER A 29 9.56 14.25 -2.81
CA SER A 29 9.44 13.58 -4.10
C SER A 29 8.78 12.20 -3.94
N PRO A 30 8.19 11.62 -4.99
CA PRO A 30 7.68 10.24 -4.96
C PRO A 30 8.73 9.23 -4.46
N ALA A 31 10.00 9.40 -4.84
CA ALA A 31 11.09 8.57 -4.35
C ALA A 31 11.31 8.70 -2.83
N SER A 32 11.22 9.92 -2.30
CA SER A 32 11.33 10.16 -0.85
C SER A 32 10.18 9.52 -0.08
N ILE A 33 8.97 9.57 -0.65
CA ILE A 33 7.80 8.89 -0.08
C ILE A 33 7.98 7.37 -0.10
N TYR A 34 8.45 6.79 -1.22
CA TYR A 34 8.75 5.37 -1.32
C TYR A 34 9.73 4.92 -0.23
N ASP A 35 10.84 5.62 -0.07
CA ASP A 35 11.87 5.30 0.92
C ASP A 35 11.33 5.41 2.35
N ASN A 36 10.52 6.43 2.64
CA ASN A 36 9.89 6.62 3.94
C ASN A 36 8.90 5.49 4.27
N ILE A 37 8.05 5.10 3.32
CA ILE A 37 7.11 3.98 3.47
C ILE A 37 7.87 2.69 3.75
N LYS A 38 8.90 2.39 2.94
CA LYS A 38 9.72 1.19 3.11
C LYS A 38 10.45 1.17 4.45
N LEU A 39 10.97 2.31 4.89
CA LEU A 39 11.62 2.44 6.19
C LEU A 39 10.63 2.23 7.34
N ALA A 40 9.42 2.78 7.23
CA ALA A 40 8.36 2.60 8.23
C ALA A 40 7.95 1.13 8.34
N LEU A 41 7.66 0.47 7.22
CA LEU A 41 7.31 -0.96 7.16
C LEU A 41 8.42 -1.83 7.77
N LYS A 42 9.69 -1.55 7.44
CA LYS A 42 10.83 -2.26 8.03
C LYS A 42 10.93 -2.07 9.54
N LYS A 43 10.69 -0.86 10.06
CA LYS A 43 10.67 -0.59 11.51
C LYS A 43 9.54 -1.34 12.23
N MET A 44 8.45 -1.63 11.51
CA MET A 44 7.34 -2.43 12.00
C MET A 44 7.55 -3.95 11.89
N GLY A 45 8.68 -4.39 11.33
CA GLY A 45 9.01 -5.80 11.16
C GLY A 45 8.60 -6.40 9.82
N TYR A 46 7.99 -5.62 8.92
CA TYR A 46 7.69 -6.02 7.55
C TYR A 46 8.93 -5.77 6.66
N THR A 47 9.61 -6.86 6.34
CA THR A 47 10.87 -6.88 5.58
C THR A 47 10.73 -7.52 4.19
N GLY A 48 9.52 -8.02 3.87
CA GLY A 48 9.18 -8.56 2.56
C GLY A 48 9.16 -7.51 1.45
N ARG A 49 8.76 -7.93 0.25
CA ARG A 49 8.64 -7.02 -0.90
C ARG A 49 7.54 -5.99 -0.64
N VAL A 50 7.74 -4.77 -1.16
CA VAL A 50 6.78 -3.68 -1.04
C VAL A 50 6.37 -3.25 -2.44
N SER A 51 5.08 -3.33 -2.72
CA SER A 51 4.44 -2.91 -3.96
C SER A 51 3.53 -1.71 -3.65
N ILE A 52 3.81 -0.55 -4.24
CA ILE A 52 3.06 0.69 -3.97
C ILE A 52 2.24 1.06 -5.21
N PHE A 53 0.94 1.24 -5.00
CA PHE A 53 -0.05 1.62 -5.99
C PHE A 53 -0.60 2.99 -5.61
N ALA A 54 -0.39 3.99 -6.47
CA ALA A 54 -0.89 5.34 -6.27
C ALA A 54 -2.04 5.62 -7.23
N TYR A 55 -3.12 6.21 -6.74
CA TYR A 55 -4.34 6.44 -7.48
C TYR A 55 -4.66 7.92 -7.51
N THR A 56 -4.96 8.46 -8.69
CA THR A 56 -5.35 9.86 -8.82
C THR A 56 -6.44 10.03 -9.88
N SER A 57 -7.31 11.02 -9.66
CA SER A 57 -8.25 11.51 -10.67
C SER A 57 -7.64 12.60 -11.55
N ALA A 58 -6.49 13.17 -11.17
CA ALA A 58 -5.79 14.22 -11.88
C ALA A 58 -4.73 13.68 -12.85
N ASN A 59 -4.30 14.51 -13.80
CA ASN A 59 -3.16 14.21 -14.65
C ASN A 59 -1.85 14.45 -13.88
N GLN A 60 -1.16 13.37 -13.51
CA GLN A 60 0.16 13.37 -12.88
C GLN A 60 1.20 12.79 -13.85
N SER A 61 2.48 13.17 -13.72
CA SER A 61 3.55 12.58 -14.54
C SER A 61 3.77 11.14 -14.13
N LYS A 62 3.41 10.20 -15.01
CA LYS A 62 3.58 8.77 -14.75
C LYS A 62 5.06 8.40 -14.61
N GLU A 63 5.91 9.09 -15.35
CA GLU A 63 7.35 8.84 -15.42
C GLU A 63 8.04 9.06 -14.07
N GLU A 64 7.61 10.08 -13.30
CA GLU A 64 8.19 10.39 -11.99
C GLU A 64 7.87 9.29 -10.97
N PHE A 65 6.62 8.83 -10.95
CA PHE A 65 6.16 7.76 -10.05
C PHE A 65 6.78 6.41 -10.44
N GLU A 66 6.82 6.07 -11.72
CA GLU A 66 7.44 4.83 -12.20
C GLU A 66 8.94 4.79 -11.90
N SER A 67 9.64 5.91 -12.05
CA SER A 67 11.06 6.04 -11.68
C SER A 67 11.30 5.83 -10.18
N ALA A 68 10.28 6.09 -9.35
CA ALA A 68 10.29 5.85 -7.91
C ALA A 68 9.80 4.45 -7.50
N ASN A 69 9.52 3.55 -8.44
CA ASN A 69 8.87 2.24 -8.20
C ASN A 69 7.46 2.33 -7.60
N ILE A 70 6.73 3.40 -7.93
CA ILE A 70 5.32 3.57 -7.56
C ILE A 70 4.47 3.41 -8.82
N GLN A 71 3.49 2.51 -8.75
CA GLN A 71 2.58 2.26 -9.86
C GLN A 71 1.45 3.30 -9.83
N LEU A 72 1.53 4.30 -10.71
CA LEU A 72 0.51 5.33 -10.84
C LEU A 72 -0.65 4.87 -11.73
N GLN A 73 -1.85 4.85 -11.14
CA GLN A 73 -3.13 4.61 -11.80
C GLN A 73 -3.87 5.95 -11.96
N ALA A 74 -3.76 6.55 -13.15
CA ALA A 74 -4.51 7.75 -13.53
C ALA A 74 -5.86 7.35 -14.13
N VAL A 75 -6.86 7.12 -13.27
CA VAL A 75 -8.12 6.45 -13.62
C VAL A 75 -9.33 7.40 -13.66
N GLY A 76 -9.10 8.70 -13.42
CA GLY A 76 -10.12 9.75 -13.57
C GLY A 76 -11.37 9.46 -12.74
N ALA A 77 -12.55 9.53 -13.38
CA ALA A 77 -13.84 9.26 -12.73
C ALA A 77 -13.99 7.81 -12.22
N TYR A 78 -13.13 6.88 -12.66
CA TYR A 78 -13.15 5.48 -12.24
C TYR A 78 -12.17 5.16 -11.11
N LYS A 79 -11.59 6.18 -10.47
CA LYS A 79 -10.64 5.99 -9.35
C LYS A 79 -11.18 5.12 -8.24
N ASN A 80 -12.32 5.49 -7.66
CA ASN A 80 -12.89 4.78 -6.51
C ASN A 80 -13.24 3.30 -6.82
N PRO A 81 -13.93 2.97 -7.93
CA PRO A 81 -14.17 1.57 -8.24
C PRO A 81 -12.89 0.78 -8.59
N MET A 82 -11.90 1.41 -9.23
CA MET A 82 -10.62 0.73 -9.53
C MET A 82 -9.81 0.47 -8.26
N PHE A 83 -9.70 1.46 -7.38
CA PHE A 83 -9.04 1.36 -6.09
C PHE A 83 -9.59 0.19 -5.26
N ALA A 84 -10.92 0.10 -5.15
CA ALA A 84 -11.57 -0.98 -4.42
C ALA A 84 -11.35 -2.36 -5.07
N LEU A 85 -11.39 -2.43 -6.40
CA LEU A 85 -11.17 -3.67 -7.15
C LEU A 85 -9.74 -4.19 -7.01
N ASP A 86 -8.75 -3.30 -7.09
CA ASP A 86 -7.34 -3.66 -6.96
C ASP A 86 -7.00 -4.16 -5.55
N ILE A 87 -7.55 -3.54 -4.50
CA ILE A 87 -7.42 -4.01 -3.12
C ILE A 87 -8.02 -5.41 -2.97
N TYR A 88 -9.22 -5.62 -3.54
CA TYR A 88 -9.88 -6.92 -3.52
C TYR A 88 -9.05 -8.00 -4.23
N ASN A 89 -8.58 -7.70 -5.45
CA ASN A 89 -7.76 -8.64 -6.23
C ASN A 89 -6.43 -8.94 -5.54
N TRP A 90 -5.80 -7.94 -4.91
CA TRP A 90 -4.59 -8.15 -4.12
C TRP A 90 -4.78 -9.18 -3.01
N GLY A 91 -5.90 -9.11 -2.28
CA GLY A 91 -6.23 -10.09 -1.24
C GLY A 91 -6.50 -11.50 -1.78
N VAL A 92 -7.01 -11.62 -3.00
CA VAL A 92 -7.19 -12.90 -3.70
C VAL A 92 -5.85 -13.48 -4.15
N ASP A 93 -4.96 -12.65 -4.68
CA ASP A 93 -3.66 -13.05 -5.22
C ASP A 93 -2.61 -13.34 -4.14
N HIS A 94 -2.83 -12.83 -2.92
CA HIS A 94 -2.00 -13.07 -1.74
C HIS A 94 -2.79 -13.83 -0.67
N PRO A 95 -3.17 -15.10 -0.92
CA PRO A 95 -4.09 -15.86 -0.06
C PRO A 95 -3.48 -16.32 1.28
N ASP A 96 -2.22 -15.97 1.56
CA ASP A 96 -1.44 -16.52 2.66
C ASP A 96 -1.79 -15.85 4.01
N GLU A 97 -3.07 -15.89 4.39
CA GLU A 97 -3.53 -15.61 5.76
C GLU A 97 -5.02 -15.87 6.05
N LEU A 98 -5.87 -16.16 5.07
CA LEU A 98 -7.33 -16.10 5.30
C LEU A 98 -8.01 -17.37 5.85
N LEU A 99 -7.28 -18.48 6.03
CA LEU A 99 -7.91 -19.77 6.40
C LEU A 99 -7.46 -20.38 7.74
N GLY A 100 -6.59 -19.70 8.49
CA GLY A 100 -6.11 -20.20 9.79
C GLY A 100 -6.82 -19.62 11.02
N ASP A 101 -7.22 -18.36 10.96
CA ASP A 101 -7.70 -17.59 12.12
C ASP A 101 -9.02 -16.87 11.81
N LEU A 102 -10.11 -17.60 11.59
CA LEU A 102 -11.46 -17.01 11.63
C LEU A 102 -11.86 -16.65 13.08
N GLY A 103 -10.97 -15.97 13.79
CA GLY A 103 -11.20 -15.25 15.02
C GLY A 103 -10.84 -13.78 14.74
N ASP A 104 -11.88 -12.99 14.51
CA ASP A 104 -11.85 -11.53 14.65
C ASP A 104 -11.01 -10.74 13.63
N TYR A 105 -11.27 -10.92 12.32
CA TYR A 105 -10.87 -9.92 11.32
C TYR A 105 -11.99 -8.89 11.12
N GLU A 106 -11.81 -7.71 11.70
CA GLU A 106 -12.59 -6.51 11.39
C GLU A 106 -11.93 -5.81 10.19
N ILE A 107 -12.53 -5.95 9.00
CA ILE A 107 -12.22 -5.07 7.87
C ILE A 107 -12.89 -3.73 8.17
N ASP A 108 -12.15 -2.77 8.72
CA ASP A 108 -12.68 -1.42 8.92
C ASP A 108 -12.83 -0.74 7.54
N LEU A 109 -14.05 -0.76 7.01
CA LEU A 109 -14.49 -0.12 5.77
C LEU A 109 -14.53 1.42 5.87
N LYS A 110 -13.52 2.02 6.51
CA LYS A 110 -13.40 3.47 6.72
C LYS A 110 -12.07 4.07 6.27
N GLY A 111 -11.46 3.53 5.21
CA GLY A 111 -10.40 4.23 4.48
C GLY A 111 -9.19 4.68 5.33
N LYS A 112 -8.92 4.00 6.44
CA LYS A 112 -7.86 4.38 7.38
C LYS A 112 -6.88 3.23 7.55
N LEU A 113 -5.89 3.17 6.67
CA LEU A 113 -4.63 2.52 7.00
C LEU A 113 -3.84 3.48 7.90
N THR A 114 -3.83 3.23 9.20
CA THR A 114 -2.81 3.83 10.07
C THR A 114 -2.42 2.83 11.16
N PHE A 115 -1.17 2.42 11.08
CA PHE A 115 -0.44 1.62 12.05
C PHE A 115 -0.26 2.36 13.38
N VAL A 116 -0.86 1.87 14.47
CA VAL A 116 -0.23 1.36 15.73
C VAL A 116 -1.27 0.48 16.42
#